data_AF-A0A3S3RVL5-F1
#
_entry.id   AF-A0A3S3RVL5-F1
#
_cell.length_a   1.000
_cell.length_b   1.000
_cell.length_c   1.000
_cell.angle_alpha   90.00
_cell.angle_beta   90.00
_cell.angle_gamma   90.00
#
_symmetry.space_group_name_H-M   'P 1'
#
loop_
_entity.id
_entity.type
_entity.pdbx_description
1 polymer ?
#
loop_
_entity_poly.entity_id
_entity_poly.type
_entity_poly.pdbx_seq_one_letter_code
_entity_poly.pdbx_strand_id
1 'polypeptide(L)' 'MDHAHAISLVTMARHAWLNGFPITADVYMRQALRCANRLRDGRYKRQIFVIRNKMRPRVAAALSPSPVGV' A
#
# COMPACT_ATOMS: atom_id res chain seq x y z
N MET A 1 -11.78 14.78 -9.01
CA MET A 1 -11.10 13.64 -9.65
C MET A 1 -10.21 12.86 -8.68
N ASP A 2 -9.41 13.51 -7.82
CA ASP A 2 -8.42 12.82 -6.98
C ASP A 2 -8.96 11.83 -5.94
N HIS A 3 -10.18 12.03 -5.42
CA HIS A 3 -10.75 11.15 -4.39
C HIS A 3 -11.13 9.76 -4.95
N ALA A 4 -11.78 9.74 -6.13
CA ALA A 4 -12.11 8.48 -6.82
C ALA A 4 -10.85 7.71 -7.25
N HIS A 5 -9.81 8.44 -7.67
CA HIS A 5 -8.51 7.84 -7.97
C HIS A 5 -7.85 7.23 -6.73
N ALA A 6 -7.90 7.91 -5.58
CA ALA A 6 -7.37 7.38 -4.33
C ALA A 6 -8.09 6.09 -3.88
N ILE A 7 -9.42 6.03 -4.03
CA ILE A 7 -10.20 4.81 -3.75
C ILE A 7 -9.78 3.68 -4.69
N SER A 8 -9.66 3.95 -5.99
CA SER A 8 -9.20 2.96 -6.97
C SER A 8 -7.82 2.38 -6.61
N LEU A 9 -6.88 3.24 -6.17
CA LEU A 9 -5.55 2.81 -5.72
C LEU A 9 -5.63 1.88 -4.50
N VAL A 10 -6.50 2.18 -3.52
CA VAL A 10 -6.69 1.28 -2.36
C VAL A 10 -7.32 -0.05 -2.77
N THR A 11 -8.25 -0.05 -3.72
CA THR A 11 -8.83 -1.28 -4.27
C THR A 11 -7.79 -2.13 -4.99
N MET A 12 -6.94 -1.52 -5.83
CA MET A 12 -5.84 -2.22 -6.49
C MET A 12 -4.80 -2.75 -5.48
N ALA A 13 -4.49 -1.98 -4.43
CA ALA A 13 -3.63 -2.44 -3.36
C ALA A 13 -4.18 -3.69 -2.67
N ARG A 14 -5.49 -3.73 -2.40
CA ARG A 14 -6.16 -4.89 -1.81
C ARG A 14 -6.08 -6.11 -2.74
N HIS A 15 -6.35 -5.93 -4.04
CA HIS A 15 -6.22 -7.02 -5.01
C HIS A 15 -4.79 -7.56 -5.07
N ALA A 16 -3.78 -6.70 -5.17
CA ALA A 16 -2.38 -7.11 -5.19
C ALA A 16 -2.01 -7.88 -3.92
N TRP A 17 -2.47 -7.44 -2.75
CA TRP A 17 -2.22 -8.12 -1.49
C TRP A 17 -2.84 -9.52 -1.44
N LEU A 18 -4.11 -9.65 -1.86
CA LEU A 18 -4.81 -10.94 -1.88
C LEU A 18 -4.18 -11.94 -2.85
N ASN A 19 -3.56 -11.46 -3.93
CA ASN A 19 -2.85 -12.29 -4.91
C ASN A 19 -1.38 -12.55 -4.54
N GLY A 20 -0.93 -12.17 -3.34
CA GLY A 20 0.44 -12.46 -2.89
C GLY A 20 1.51 -11.52 -3.44
N PHE A 21 1.14 -10.33 -3.91
CA PHE A 21 2.06 -9.29 -4.39
C PHE A 21 2.21 -8.14 -3.37
N PRO A 22 2.90 -8.34 -2.23
CA PRO A 22 2.96 -7.35 -1.15
C PRO A 22 3.69 -6.06 -1.55
N ILE A 23 4.73 -6.15 -2.39
CA ILE A 23 5.48 -4.98 -2.87
C ILE A 23 4.56 -4.08 -3.72
N THR A 24 3.86 -4.68 -4.68
CA THR A 24 2.90 -3.99 -5.55
C THR A 24 1.77 -3.34 -4.73
N ALA A 25 1.26 -4.05 -3.73
CA ALA A 25 0.25 -3.50 -2.82
C ALA A 25 0.75 -2.26 -2.08
N ASP A 26 2.00 -2.25 -1.59
CA ASP A 26 2.58 -1.08 -0.92
C ASP A 26 2.84 0.09 -1.87
N VAL A 27 3.16 -0.16 -3.14
CA VAL A 27 3.29 0.90 -4.17
C VAL A 27 1.95 1.63 -4.36
N TYR A 28 0.86 0.88 -4.55
CA TYR A 28 -0.47 1.47 -4.69
C TYR A 28 -0.89 2.23 -3.42
N MET A 29 -0.61 1.71 -2.23
CA MET A 29 -0.88 2.43 -0.98
C MET A 29 -0.04 3.71 -0.82
N ARG A 30 1.22 3.73 -1.28
CA ARG A 30 2.03 4.95 -1.32
C ARG A 30 1.45 6.00 -2.25
N GLN A 31 0.94 5.59 -3.41
CA GLN A 31 0.25 6.49 -4.33
C GLN A 31 -1.05 7.03 -3.72
N ALA A 32 -1.86 6.17 -3.11
CA ALA A 32 -3.09 6.58 -2.41
C ALA A 32 -2.79 7.61 -1.31
N LEU A 33 -1.68 7.42 -0.57
CA LEU A 33 -1.23 8.37 0.45
C LEU A 33 -0.85 9.73 -0.14
N ARG A 34 -0.22 9.77 -1.31
CA ARG A 34 0.09 11.01 -2.02
C ARG A 34 -1.20 11.74 -2.43
N CYS A 35 -2.20 11.02 -2.92
CA CYS A 35 -3.52 11.59 -3.23
C CYS A 35 -4.19 12.15 -1.96
N ALA A 36 -4.19 11.40 -0.85
CA ALA A 36 -4.75 11.85 0.43
C ALA A 36 -4.06 13.13 0.96
N ASN A 37 -2.73 13.23 0.81
CA ASN A 37 -1.98 14.44 1.16
C ASN A 37 -2.37 15.64 0.28
N ARG A 38 -2.56 15.45 -1.04
CA ARG A 38 -3.00 16.53 -1.95
C ARG A 38 -4.41 17.03 -1.59
N LEU A 39 -5.30 16.10 -1.24
CA LEU A 39 -6.68 16.39 -0.82
C LEU A 39 -6.79 16.96 0.59
N ARG A 40 -5.70 17.00 1.36
CA ARG A 40 -5.66 17.39 2.79
C ARG A 40 -6.63 16.57 3.67
N ASP A 41 -6.93 15.33 3.27
CA ASP A 41 -7.82 14.44 4.01
C ASP A 41 -7.06 13.72 5.14
N GLY A 42 -7.10 14.30 6.34
CA GLY A 42 -6.41 13.76 7.52
C GLY A 42 -6.94 12.40 7.97
N ARG A 43 -8.24 12.13 7.80
CA ARG A 43 -8.85 10.87 8.23
C ARG A 43 -8.41 9.73 7.31
N TYR A 44 -8.49 9.94 6.00
CA TYR A 44 -8.11 8.95 5.01
C TYR A 44 -6.60 8.68 5.05
N LYS A 45 -5.78 9.73 5.22
CA LYS A 45 -4.34 9.62 5.46
C LYS A 45 -4.02 8.71 6.65
N ARG A 46 -4.68 8.89 7.79
CA ARG A 46 -4.48 8.08 9.00
C ARG A 46 -4.82 6.61 8.75
N GLN A 47 -5.91 6.32 8.04
CA GLN A 47 -6.30 4.96 7.69
C GLN A 47 -5.27 4.27 6.79
N ILE A 48 -4.81 4.95 5.73
CA ILE A 48 -3.77 4.42 4.83
C ILE A 48 -2.48 4.12 5.62
N PHE A 49 -2.07 5.02 6.51
CA PHE A 49 -0.89 4.80 7.36
C PHE A 49 -1.01 3.55 8.25
N VAL A 50 -2.15 3.36 8.91
CA VAL A 50 -2.38 2.18 9.76
C VAL A 50 -2.30 0.89 8.95
N ILE A 51 -2.90 0.86 7.75
CA ILE A 51 -2.87 -0.33 6.89
C ILE A 51 -1.45 -0.61 6.40
N ARG A 52 -0.72 0.41 5.91
CA ARG A 52 0.67 0.26 5.48
C ARG A 52 1.56 -0.26 6.59
N ASN A 53 1.41 0.23 7.82
CA ASN A 53 2.18 -0.27 8.97
C ASN A 53 1.95 -1.77 9.22
N LYS A 54 0.73 -2.28 9.04
CA LYS A 54 0.44 -3.71 9.12
C LYS A 54 1.05 -4.51 7.97
N MET A 55 1.20 -3.90 6.79
CA MET A 55 1.81 -4.55 5.62
C MET A 55 3.34 -4.62 5.70
N ARG A 56 3.99 -3.68 6.42
CA ARG A 56 5.46 -3.53 6.47
C ARG A 56 6.24 -4.82 6.70
N PRO A 57 5.89 -5.72 7.65
CA PRO A 57 6.66 -6.94 7.88
C PRO A 57 6.69 -7.85 6.64
N ARG A 58 5.54 -8.03 5.98
CA ARG A 58 5.44 -8.86 4.76
C ARG A 58 6.13 -8.21 3.56
N VAL A 59 6.06 -6.88 3.45
CA VAL A 59 6.77 -6.14 2.40
C VAL A 59 8.28 -6.27 2.60
N ALA A 60 8.77 -6.14 3.84
CA ALA A 60 10.18 -6.31 4.17
C ALA A 60 10.68 -7.74 3.88
N ALA A 61 9.88 -8.75 4.23
CA ALA A 61 10.18 -10.15 3.89
C ALA A 61 10.23 -10.39 2.37
N ALA A 62 9.32 -9.78 1.60
CA ALA A 62 9.34 -9.89 0.15
C ALA A 62 10.51 -9.13 -0.52
N LEU A 63 10.98 -8.04 0.09
CA LEU A 63 12.15 -7.28 -0.36
C LEU A 63 13.47 -7.93 0.03
N SER A 64 13.45 -8.77 1.06
CA SER A 64 14.60 -9.51 1.56
C SER A 64 14.37 -10.99 1.27
N PRO A 65 14.45 -11.43 0.00
CA PRO A 65 14.47 -12.86 -0.26
C PRO A 65 15.71 -13.40 0.48
N SER A 66 15.49 -14.16 1.56
CA SER A 66 16.58 -14.94 2.12
C SER A 66 17.22 -15.70 0.97
N PRO A 67 18.55 -15.71 0.83
CA PRO A 67 19.19 -16.62 -0.10
C PRO A 67 18.85 -18.02 0.40
N VAL A 68 17.90 -18.67 -0.26
CA VAL A 68 17.71 -20.11 -0.12
C VAL A 68 19.04 -20.70 -0.57
N GLY A 69 19.70 -21.39 0.36
CA GLY A 69 21.07 -21.86 0.22
C GLY A 69 21.30 -22.61 -1.09
N VAL A 70 22.41 -22.26 -1.73
CA VAL A 70 23.10 -23.10 -2.72
C VAL A 70 23.79 -24.25 -1.99
#